data_AF-A0A524PM23-F1
#
_entry.id   AF-A0A524PM23-F1
#
_cell.length_a   1.000
_cell.length_b   1.000
_cell.length_c   1.000
_cell.angle_alpha   90.00
_cell.angle_beta   90.00
_cell.angle_gamma   90.00
#
_symmetry.space_group_name_H-M   'P 1'
#
loop_
_entity.id
_entity.type
_entity.pdbx_description
1 polymer ?
#
loop_
_entity_poly.entity_id
_entity_poly.type
_entity_poly.pdbx_seq_one_letter_code
_entity_poly.pdbx_strand_id
1 'polypeptide(L)'
;MSKEKYAGDDSLVTDIPEVTCRCFQGEADYSLILSILMQSAQADQIIETASLEEIKRWCAPSDRFDPNMDILFAEVDYEGGGPYVIGISRVSWYTGMKDMRLYSQTSYLLSEWRDQGIWPVMVRRNERRLRDIAASHPFVHQRFFQAWATETQVKWISVLEGEGYHAVRHFHNMLHRLDVIPEQEMPEGLQVRPVQTEHYRSIWEAQKEVNQELFEYVGENWTEEKYQSWRVNPSPTPQL
;
A
#
# COMPACT_ATOMS: atom_id res chain seq x y z
N MET A 1 -0.47 12.95 -38.57
CA MET A 1 -0.89 14.37 -38.70
C MET A 1 0.08 15.24 -37.92
N SER A 2 0.36 16.41 -38.46
CA SER A 2 1.44 17.34 -38.10
C SER A 2 1.35 17.88 -36.67
N LYS A 3 2.50 18.10 -36.01
CA LYS A 3 2.61 18.76 -34.70
C LYS A 3 2.42 20.28 -34.87
N GLU A 4 1.34 20.82 -34.32
CA GLU A 4 1.19 22.24 -34.07
C GLU A 4 1.79 22.60 -32.71
N LYS A 5 2.66 23.61 -32.72
CA LYS A 5 3.27 24.24 -31.55
C LYS A 5 2.17 24.95 -30.75
N TYR A 6 1.81 24.40 -29.59
CA TYR A 6 1.24 25.19 -28.52
C TYR A 6 2.39 25.83 -27.73
N ALA A 7 2.61 27.11 -27.97
CA ALA A 7 3.29 28.00 -27.03
C ALA A 7 2.28 28.35 -25.93
N GLY A 8 2.28 27.56 -24.87
CA GLY A 8 1.52 27.82 -23.66
C GLY A 8 2.44 28.45 -22.61
N ASP A 9 2.18 29.72 -22.35
CA ASP A 9 2.45 30.50 -21.13
C ASP A 9 3.21 29.77 -19.98
N ASP A 10 4.49 30.10 -19.84
CA ASP A 10 5.44 29.55 -18.84
C ASP A 10 5.37 30.34 -17.51
N SER A 11 4.19 30.81 -17.11
CA SER A 11 4.00 31.76 -15.99
C SER A 11 3.24 31.22 -14.79
N LEU A 12 3.38 29.93 -14.49
CA LEU A 12 3.10 29.37 -13.16
C LEU A 12 4.29 28.55 -12.69
N VAL A 13 5.44 29.22 -12.52
CA VAL A 13 6.48 28.72 -11.61
C VAL A 13 5.93 28.96 -10.20
N THR A 14 5.15 28.01 -9.71
CA THR A 14 4.87 27.91 -8.28
C THR A 14 6.23 27.64 -7.63
N ASP A 15 6.74 28.59 -6.82
CA ASP A 15 7.89 28.34 -5.96
C ASP A 15 7.54 27.13 -5.10
N ILE A 16 8.07 25.96 -5.46
CA ILE A 16 7.98 24.76 -4.65
C ILE A 16 8.86 25.05 -3.43
N PRO A 17 8.33 25.04 -2.20
CA PRO A 17 9.18 25.22 -1.02
C PRO A 17 10.30 24.19 -1.05
N GLU A 18 11.46 24.53 -0.51
CA GLU A 18 12.60 23.62 -0.49
C GLU A 18 12.25 22.40 0.38
N VAL A 19 11.81 21.33 -0.28
CA VAL A 19 11.49 20.06 0.37
C VAL A 19 12.76 19.23 0.44
N THR A 20 13.19 18.97 1.66
CA THR A 20 14.22 17.96 1.95
C THR A 20 13.55 16.61 2.16
N CYS A 21 14.26 15.55 1.82
CA CYS A 21 13.74 14.19 1.91
C CYS A 21 14.75 13.31 2.66
N ARG A 22 14.33 12.81 3.83
CA ARG A 22 15.16 11.96 4.69
C ARG A 22 14.57 10.56 4.86
N CYS A 23 15.42 9.61 5.23
CA CYS A 23 14.98 8.27 5.59
C CYS A 23 14.46 8.20 7.03
N PHE A 24 13.81 7.09 7.36
CA PHE A 24 13.47 6.70 8.73
C PHE A 24 14.72 6.60 9.62
N GLN A 25 14.61 7.09 10.86
CA GLN A 25 15.72 7.22 11.82
C GLN A 25 15.49 6.46 13.14
N GLY A 26 14.34 5.80 13.31
CA GLY A 26 14.07 4.95 14.47
C GLY A 26 12.80 5.33 15.22
N GLU A 27 12.77 5.02 16.51
CA GLU A 27 11.53 5.01 17.31
C GLU A 27 10.79 6.36 17.37
N ALA A 28 11.53 7.48 17.34
CA ALA A 28 10.95 8.82 17.34
C ALA A 28 10.08 9.10 16.10
N ASP A 29 10.31 8.40 14.99
CA ASP A 29 9.57 8.60 13.74
C ASP A 29 8.20 7.91 13.73
N TYR A 30 7.93 6.96 14.63
CA TYR A 30 6.64 6.25 14.66
C TYR A 30 5.47 7.19 14.95
N SER A 31 5.65 8.13 15.87
CA SER A 31 4.62 9.12 16.21
C SER A 31 4.40 10.11 15.06
N LEU A 32 5.46 10.45 14.31
CA LEU A 32 5.37 11.30 13.11
C LEU A 32 4.60 10.61 12.00
N ILE A 33 4.92 9.33 11.72
CA ILE A 33 4.18 8.52 10.73
C ILE A 33 2.70 8.45 11.11
N LEU A 34 2.40 8.11 12.37
CA LEU A 34 1.02 8.02 12.84
C LEU A 34 0.27 9.34 12.64
N SER A 35 0.89 10.46 13.01
CA SER A 35 0.32 11.80 12.89
C SER A 35 0.00 12.15 11.43
N ILE A 36 0.94 11.94 10.51
CA ILE A 36 0.75 12.21 9.08
C ILE A 36 -0.33 11.32 8.48
N LEU A 37 -0.33 10.02 8.81
CA LEU A 37 -1.33 9.08 8.32
C LEU A 37 -2.73 9.47 8.78
N MET A 38 -2.91 9.79 10.07
CA MET A 38 -4.21 10.18 10.62
C MET A 38 -4.71 11.50 10.00
N GLN A 39 -3.86 12.51 9.89
CA GLN A 39 -4.25 13.81 9.32
C GLN A 39 -4.55 13.71 7.81
N SER A 40 -3.74 12.95 7.06
CA SER A 40 -4.00 12.68 5.65
C SER A 40 -5.29 11.89 5.46
N ALA A 41 -5.52 10.84 6.25
CA ALA A 41 -6.73 10.03 6.21
C ALA A 41 -7.98 10.86 6.53
N GLN A 42 -7.91 11.73 7.55
CA GLN A 42 -9.00 12.64 7.90
C GLN A 42 -9.35 13.58 6.74
N ALA A 43 -8.34 14.17 6.08
CA ALA A 43 -8.56 15.02 4.92
C ALA A 43 -9.21 14.27 3.74
N ASP A 44 -8.90 12.97 3.61
CA ASP A 44 -9.44 12.08 2.58
C ASP A 44 -10.74 11.36 2.98
N GLN A 45 -11.32 11.70 4.15
CA GLN A 45 -12.53 11.07 4.69
C GLN A 45 -12.41 9.54 4.85
N ILE A 46 -11.19 9.05 5.07
CA ILE A 46 -10.91 7.64 5.33
C ILE A 46 -11.20 7.38 6.81
N ILE A 47 -12.07 6.40 7.08
CA ILE A 47 -12.56 6.08 8.43
C ILE A 47 -11.54 5.25 9.22
N GLU A 48 -10.61 4.58 8.54
CA GLU A 48 -9.61 3.72 9.17
C GLU A 48 -8.71 4.51 10.13
N THR A 49 -8.62 4.02 11.37
CA THR A 49 -7.73 4.55 12.39
C THR A 49 -6.56 3.62 12.60
N ALA A 50 -5.35 4.17 12.69
CA ALA A 50 -4.17 3.42 13.09
C ALA A 50 -3.80 3.70 14.55
N SER A 51 -3.23 2.71 15.21
CA SER A 51 -2.57 2.81 16.52
C SER A 51 -1.06 2.83 16.36
N LEU A 52 -0.34 3.32 17.39
CA LEU A 52 1.12 3.34 17.36
C LEU A 52 1.72 1.92 17.24
N GLU A 53 1.08 0.91 17.83
CA GLU A 53 1.51 -0.49 17.73
C GLU A 53 1.34 -1.05 16.31
N GLU A 54 0.31 -0.63 15.58
CA GLU A 54 0.15 -0.96 14.17
C GLU A 54 1.22 -0.26 13.31
N ILE A 55 1.58 0.99 13.62
CA ILE A 55 2.67 1.69 12.93
C ILE A 55 4.02 1.00 13.17
N LYS A 56 4.31 0.58 14.41
CA LYS A 56 5.52 -0.21 14.71
C LYS A 56 5.57 -1.50 13.90
N ARG A 57 4.43 -2.20 13.79
CA ARG A 57 4.32 -3.41 12.96
C ARG A 57 4.50 -3.12 11.48
N TRP A 58 3.92 -2.03 10.99
CA TRP A 58 4.04 -1.57 9.60
C TRP A 58 5.48 -1.18 9.22
N CYS A 59 6.24 -0.66 10.19
CA CYS A 59 7.67 -0.35 10.06
C CYS A 59 8.61 -1.53 10.35
N ALA A 60 8.08 -2.69 10.77
CA ALA A 60 8.92 -3.82 11.15
C ALA A 60 9.72 -4.33 9.93
N PRO A 61 11.05 -4.50 10.06
CA PRO A 61 11.88 -4.97 8.96
C PRO A 61 11.50 -6.39 8.55
N SER A 62 11.70 -6.70 7.26
CA SER A 62 11.53 -8.04 6.71
C SER A 62 12.48 -8.26 5.53
N ASP A 63 12.56 -9.48 5.01
CA ASP A 63 13.36 -9.79 3.82
C ASP A 63 12.99 -8.94 2.59
N ARG A 64 11.82 -8.30 2.60
CA ARG A 64 11.28 -7.49 1.50
C ARG A 64 11.21 -5.99 1.81
N PHE A 65 11.65 -5.58 3.00
CA PHE A 65 11.44 -4.22 3.49
C PHE A 65 12.51 -3.82 4.51
N ASP A 66 13.27 -2.79 4.16
CA ASP A 66 14.21 -2.11 5.06
C ASP A 66 13.65 -0.71 5.39
N PRO A 67 13.16 -0.47 6.63
CA PRO A 67 12.55 0.81 6.97
C PRO A 67 13.50 2.00 6.77
N ASN A 68 14.81 1.81 6.94
CA ASN A 68 15.81 2.88 6.81
C ASN A 68 16.04 3.32 5.35
N MET A 69 15.50 2.59 4.38
CA MET A 69 15.68 2.86 2.96
C MET A 69 14.36 2.93 2.20
N ASP A 70 13.32 2.26 2.72
CA ASP A 70 12.04 2.06 2.05
C ASP A 70 10.93 2.92 2.66
N ILE A 71 11.22 3.68 3.72
CA ILE A 71 10.38 4.79 4.22
C ILE A 71 11.10 6.11 3.94
N LEU A 72 10.36 7.06 3.38
CA LEU A 72 10.82 8.40 3.09
C LEU A 72 9.96 9.43 3.83
N PHE A 73 10.59 10.42 4.44
CA PHE A 73 9.94 11.60 5.01
C PHE A 73 10.19 12.79 4.09
N ALA A 74 9.14 13.56 3.81
CA ALA A 74 9.22 14.87 3.18
C ALA A 74 9.18 15.95 4.27
N GLU A 75 10.18 16.82 4.28
CA GLU A 75 10.39 17.86 5.27
C GLU A 75 10.54 19.22 4.61
N VAL A 76 10.03 20.25 5.26
CA VAL A 76 10.25 21.66 4.90
C VAL A 76 10.88 22.38 6.07
N ASP A 77 11.74 23.35 5.79
CA ASP A 77 12.26 24.22 6.84
C ASP A 77 11.18 25.21 7.28
N TYR A 78 10.82 25.15 8.56
CA TYR A 78 9.89 26.11 9.15
C TYR A 78 10.67 27.25 9.81
N GLU A 79 10.31 28.50 9.49
CA GLU A 79 10.99 29.67 10.06
C GLU A 79 11.04 29.59 11.59
N GLY A 80 12.25 29.45 12.14
CA GLY A 80 12.52 29.40 13.58
C GLY A 80 12.17 28.09 14.30
N GLY A 81 11.78 27.03 13.58
CA GLY A 81 11.24 25.79 14.17
C GLY A 81 11.99 24.48 13.86
N GLY A 82 12.99 24.50 12.97
CA GLY A 82 13.64 23.29 12.46
C GLY A 82 12.81 22.57 11.38
N PRO A 83 13.26 21.40 10.91
CA PRO A 83 12.58 20.67 9.85
C PRO A 83 11.21 20.19 10.32
N TYR A 84 10.18 20.50 9.54
CA TYR A 84 8.81 20.07 9.77
C TYR A 84 8.44 18.97 8.77
N VAL A 85 8.12 17.77 9.28
CA VAL A 85 7.63 16.65 8.47
C VAL A 85 6.23 16.96 7.97
N ILE A 86 6.07 16.97 6.66
CA ILE A 86 4.79 17.26 5.99
C ILE A 86 4.21 16.05 5.25
N GLY A 87 5.03 15.02 5.03
CA GLY A 87 4.60 13.82 4.31
C GLY A 87 5.50 12.63 4.57
N ILE A 88 4.96 11.45 4.32
CA ILE A 88 5.68 10.17 4.40
C ILE A 88 5.31 9.28 3.23
N SER A 89 6.25 8.50 2.73
CA SER A 89 5.97 7.43 1.78
C SER A 89 6.63 6.13 2.21
N ARG A 90 6.07 5.03 1.71
CA ARG A 90 6.61 3.69 1.87
C ARG A 90 6.61 2.98 0.54
N VAL A 91 7.68 2.24 0.28
CA VAL A 91 7.76 1.32 -0.85
C VAL A 91 7.83 -0.12 -0.38
N SER A 92 7.35 -1.03 -1.23
CA SER A 92 7.41 -2.48 -1.00
C SER A 92 7.35 -3.22 -2.33
N TRP A 93 7.53 -4.52 -2.30
CA TRP A 93 7.38 -5.36 -3.48
C TRP A 93 6.87 -6.75 -3.11
N TYR A 94 6.25 -7.42 -4.06
CA TYR A 94 5.87 -8.81 -3.92
C TYR A 94 5.93 -9.52 -5.28
N THR A 95 6.20 -10.82 -5.21
CA THR A 95 6.03 -11.73 -6.35
C THR A 95 4.53 -11.78 -6.64
N GLY A 96 4.13 -11.47 -7.88
CA GLY A 96 2.75 -11.64 -8.31
C GLY A 96 2.56 -13.02 -8.94
N MET A 97 1.72 -13.11 -9.97
CA MET A 97 1.65 -14.27 -10.86
C MET A 97 3.03 -14.65 -11.44
N LYS A 98 3.14 -15.87 -11.97
CA LYS A 98 4.37 -16.39 -12.58
C LYS A 98 4.96 -15.39 -13.58
N ASP A 99 6.28 -15.16 -13.49
CA ASP A 99 7.07 -14.25 -14.33
C ASP A 99 6.67 -12.76 -14.22
N MET A 100 6.00 -12.38 -13.12
CA MET A 100 5.63 -11.00 -12.80
C MET A 100 6.13 -10.56 -11.43
N ARG A 101 6.54 -9.29 -11.32
CA ARG A 101 6.84 -8.62 -10.06
C ARG A 101 6.20 -7.25 -9.97
N LEU A 102 5.66 -6.94 -8.80
CA LEU A 102 4.99 -5.68 -8.51
C LEU A 102 5.81 -4.89 -7.49
N TYR A 103 6.01 -3.61 -7.78
CA TYR A 103 6.76 -2.66 -6.99
C TYR A 103 5.80 -1.58 -6.52
N SER A 104 5.30 -1.72 -5.29
CA SER A 104 4.24 -0.90 -4.73
C SER A 104 4.81 0.32 -4.01
N GLN A 105 4.13 1.46 -4.14
CA GLN A 105 4.38 2.65 -3.34
C GLN A 105 3.08 3.23 -2.78
N THR A 106 3.18 3.78 -1.57
CA THR A 106 2.16 4.61 -0.96
C THR A 106 2.80 5.91 -0.49
N SER A 107 2.10 7.03 -0.68
CA SER A 107 2.58 8.34 -0.27
C SER A 107 1.44 9.11 0.39
N TYR A 108 1.73 9.75 1.51
CA TYR A 108 0.80 10.52 2.32
C TYR A 108 1.39 11.90 2.55
N LEU A 109 0.55 12.92 2.46
CA LEU A 109 0.96 14.31 2.56
C LEU A 109 -0.15 15.09 3.25
N LEU A 110 0.23 15.95 4.19
CA LEU A 110 -0.67 16.87 4.86
C LEU A 110 -1.41 17.72 3.82
N SER A 111 -2.70 17.98 4.09
CA SER A 111 -3.65 18.49 3.10
C SER A 111 -3.24 19.81 2.45
N GLU A 112 -2.63 20.69 3.23
CA GLU A 112 -2.19 22.05 2.89
C GLU A 112 -0.93 22.07 2.00
N TRP A 113 -0.23 20.94 1.87
CA TRP A 113 0.98 20.80 1.05
C TRP A 113 0.73 20.11 -0.30
N ARG A 114 -0.49 19.61 -0.55
CA ARG A 114 -0.80 18.77 -1.72
C ARG A 114 -0.75 19.48 -3.06
N ASP A 115 -0.98 20.80 -3.09
CA ASP A 115 -1.02 21.59 -4.34
C ASP A 115 0.32 22.25 -4.68
N GLN A 116 1.39 21.90 -3.95
CA GLN A 116 2.70 22.54 -4.08
C GLN A 116 3.70 21.71 -4.91
N GLY A 117 3.23 20.69 -5.64
CA GLY A 117 4.10 19.85 -6.48
C GLY A 117 5.00 18.86 -5.74
N ILE A 118 4.82 18.70 -4.42
CA ILE A 118 5.66 17.87 -3.54
C ILE A 118 5.42 16.37 -3.77
N TRP A 119 4.16 15.98 -3.89
CA TRP A 119 3.76 14.59 -4.08
C TRP A 119 4.39 13.94 -5.34
N PRO A 120 4.37 14.59 -6.53
CA PRO A 120 5.13 14.14 -7.71
C PRO A 120 6.62 13.87 -7.44
N VAL A 121 7.27 14.74 -6.65
CA VAL A 121 8.69 14.55 -6.27
C VAL A 121 8.86 13.30 -5.42
N MET A 122 7.97 13.06 -4.45
CA MET A 122 7.97 11.84 -3.63
C MET A 122 7.77 10.59 -4.49
N VAL A 123 6.81 10.60 -5.42
CA VAL A 123 6.55 9.49 -6.37
C VAL A 123 7.81 9.13 -7.15
N ARG A 124 8.45 10.11 -7.79
CA ARG A 124 9.68 9.86 -8.58
C ARG A 124 10.82 9.32 -7.74
N ARG A 125 10.93 9.76 -6.48
CA ARG A 125 11.94 9.26 -5.53
C ARG A 125 11.65 7.81 -5.13
N ASN A 126 10.39 7.48 -4.85
CA ASN A 126 9.95 6.11 -4.60
C ASN A 126 10.24 5.21 -5.80
N GLU A 127 9.91 5.64 -7.02
CA GLU A 127 10.21 4.87 -8.22
C GLU A 127 11.70 4.63 -8.41
N ARG A 128 12.56 5.62 -8.12
CA ARG A 128 14.02 5.43 -8.18
C ARG A 128 14.46 4.33 -7.21
N ARG A 129 13.98 4.39 -5.97
CA ARG A 129 14.26 3.35 -4.97
C ARG A 129 13.75 1.98 -5.42
N LEU A 130 12.54 1.92 -5.98
CA LEU A 130 11.97 0.68 -6.51
C LEU A 130 12.74 0.15 -7.72
N ARG A 131 13.35 1.00 -8.55
CA ARG A 131 14.27 0.57 -9.62
C ARG A 131 15.55 -0.04 -9.05
N ASP A 132 16.10 0.53 -7.98
CA ASP A 132 17.28 -0.02 -7.30
C ASP A 132 16.99 -1.40 -6.72
N ILE A 133 15.83 -1.56 -6.06
CA ILE A 133 15.33 -2.85 -5.60
C ILE A 133 15.13 -3.81 -6.78
N ALA A 134 14.55 -3.34 -7.89
CA ALA A 134 14.34 -4.17 -9.06
C ALA A 134 15.64 -4.64 -9.73
N ALA A 135 16.72 -3.89 -9.60
CA ALA A 135 18.02 -4.22 -10.16
C ALA A 135 18.76 -5.31 -9.37
N SER A 136 18.48 -5.46 -8.07
CA SER A 136 19.05 -6.55 -7.26
C SER A 136 18.35 -7.90 -7.47
N HIS A 137 17.20 -7.89 -8.15
CA HIS A 137 16.40 -9.08 -8.35
C HIS A 137 16.71 -9.82 -9.66
N PRO A 138 16.48 -11.15 -9.72
CA PRO A 138 16.44 -11.86 -10.99
C PRO A 138 15.44 -11.25 -11.95
N PHE A 139 15.83 -11.15 -13.22
CA PHE A 139 15.00 -10.62 -14.27
C PHE A 139 13.74 -11.46 -14.45
N VAL A 140 12.61 -10.78 -14.56
CA VAL A 140 11.31 -11.35 -14.93
C VAL A 140 10.71 -10.48 -16.03
N HIS A 141 9.90 -11.09 -16.90
CA HIS A 141 9.37 -10.42 -18.09
C HIS A 141 8.45 -9.25 -17.75
N GLN A 142 7.66 -9.37 -16.68
CA GLN A 142 6.67 -8.37 -16.30
C GLN A 142 7.06 -7.69 -14.99
N ARG A 143 7.27 -6.37 -15.02
CA ARG A 143 7.64 -5.56 -13.86
C ARG A 143 6.85 -4.27 -13.90
N PHE A 144 6.03 -4.02 -12.88
CA PHE A 144 5.16 -2.84 -12.84
C PHE A 144 5.35 -2.08 -11.53
N PHE A 145 5.25 -0.75 -11.60
CA PHE A 145 4.96 0.05 -10.43
C PHE A 145 3.46 -0.04 -10.11
N GLN A 146 3.14 -0.04 -8.83
CA GLN A 146 1.78 -0.08 -8.33
C GLN A 146 1.59 0.99 -7.26
N ALA A 147 0.40 1.57 -7.21
CA ALA A 147 -0.06 2.41 -6.12
C ALA A 147 -1.55 2.14 -5.90
N TRP A 148 -2.04 2.51 -4.73
CA TRP A 148 -3.45 2.38 -4.34
C TRP A 148 -4.02 3.75 -4.02
N ALA A 149 -5.28 3.95 -4.37
CA ALA A 149 -6.04 5.13 -4.03
C ALA A 149 -7.51 4.74 -3.78
N THR A 150 -8.16 5.41 -2.84
CA THR A 150 -9.62 5.35 -2.68
C THR A 150 -10.28 6.42 -3.55
N GLU A 151 -11.57 6.27 -3.83
CA GLU A 151 -12.34 7.23 -4.65
C GLU A 151 -12.37 8.65 -4.06
N THR A 152 -12.22 8.79 -2.74
CA THR A 152 -12.16 10.09 -2.06
C THR A 152 -10.82 10.80 -2.24
N GLN A 153 -9.76 10.08 -2.62
CA GLN A 153 -8.40 10.60 -2.79
C GLN A 153 -8.17 11.22 -4.18
N VAL A 154 -9.07 12.11 -4.60
CA VAL A 154 -9.07 12.72 -5.95
C VAL A 154 -7.72 13.35 -6.33
N LYS A 155 -7.07 14.07 -5.39
CA LYS A 155 -5.76 14.70 -5.65
C LYS A 155 -4.64 13.68 -5.82
N TRP A 156 -4.64 12.61 -5.03
CA TRP A 156 -3.65 11.54 -5.14
C TRP A 156 -3.80 10.77 -6.46
N ILE A 157 -5.04 10.49 -6.88
CA ILE A 157 -5.34 9.91 -8.20
C ILE A 157 -4.76 10.81 -9.31
N SER A 158 -5.02 12.12 -9.25
CA SER A 158 -4.50 13.05 -10.25
C SER A 158 -2.96 13.11 -10.29
N VAL A 159 -2.29 13.00 -9.13
CA VAL A 159 -0.82 12.90 -9.08
C VAL A 159 -0.34 11.62 -9.75
N LEU A 160 -0.95 10.48 -9.43
CA LEU A 160 -0.59 9.19 -10.03
C LEU A 160 -0.75 9.20 -11.55
N GLU A 161 -1.88 9.70 -12.05
CA GLU A 161 -2.14 9.87 -13.49
C GLU A 161 -1.11 10.80 -14.14
N GLY A 162 -0.77 11.92 -13.48
CA GLY A 162 0.26 12.85 -13.92
C GLY A 162 1.66 12.23 -14.01
N GLU A 163 1.94 11.24 -13.17
CA GLU A 163 3.18 10.44 -13.20
C GLU A 163 3.09 9.19 -14.10
N GLY A 164 1.99 9.02 -14.84
CA GLY A 164 1.82 7.97 -15.84
C GLY A 164 1.24 6.64 -15.34
N TYR A 165 0.73 6.61 -14.11
CA TYR A 165 -0.04 5.48 -13.61
C TYR A 165 -1.43 5.45 -14.26
N HIS A 166 -1.99 4.27 -14.41
CA HIS A 166 -3.33 4.07 -14.97
C HIS A 166 -4.14 3.18 -14.04
N ALA A 167 -5.45 3.46 -13.92
CA ALA A 167 -6.36 2.58 -13.21
C ALA A 167 -6.47 1.25 -13.96
N VAL A 168 -6.02 0.16 -13.31
CA VAL A 168 -6.07 -1.20 -13.88
C VAL A 168 -6.94 -2.15 -13.07
N ARG A 169 -7.36 -1.74 -11.87
CA ARG A 169 -8.18 -2.56 -10.97
C ARG A 169 -8.99 -1.69 -10.00
N HIS A 170 -10.20 -2.15 -9.70
CA HIS A 170 -11.08 -1.55 -8.71
C HIS A 170 -11.41 -2.60 -7.64
N PHE A 171 -11.53 -2.14 -6.40
CA PHE A 171 -11.95 -2.95 -5.25
C PHE A 171 -13.18 -2.28 -4.65
N HIS A 172 -14.13 -3.10 -4.24
CA HIS A 172 -15.37 -2.64 -3.64
C HIS A 172 -15.42 -3.12 -2.20
N ASN A 173 -15.31 -2.19 -1.26
CA ASN A 173 -15.58 -2.45 0.15
C ASN A 173 -17.09 -2.54 0.32
N MET A 174 -17.60 -3.76 0.48
CA MET A 174 -19.02 -4.02 0.67
C MET A 174 -19.33 -4.16 2.15
N LEU A 175 -20.31 -3.40 2.64
CA LEU A 175 -20.80 -3.49 4.01
C LEU A 175 -22.16 -4.17 4.00
N HIS A 176 -22.29 -5.26 4.76
CA HIS A 176 -23.57 -5.90 5.03
C HIS A 176 -23.94 -5.65 6.49
N ARG A 177 -25.10 -5.03 6.73
CA ARG A 177 -25.59 -4.83 8.09
C ARG A 177 -26.17 -6.15 8.61
N LEU A 178 -25.87 -6.47 9.87
CA LEU A 178 -26.24 -7.75 10.48
C LEU A 178 -27.60 -7.73 11.19
N ASP A 179 -28.38 -6.66 11.07
CA ASP A 179 -29.71 -6.55 11.66
C ASP A 179 -30.78 -7.36 10.89
N VAL A 180 -30.54 -7.65 9.61
CA VAL A 180 -31.41 -8.50 8.78
C VAL A 180 -30.55 -9.38 7.88
N ILE A 181 -30.33 -10.62 8.33
CA ILE A 181 -29.59 -11.63 7.55
C ILE A 181 -30.61 -12.50 6.82
N PRO A 182 -30.56 -12.59 5.47
CA PRO A 182 -31.46 -13.45 4.73
C PRO A 182 -31.14 -14.93 5.01
N GLU A 183 -32.16 -15.73 5.28
CA GLU A 183 -32.01 -17.19 5.25
C GLU A 183 -31.82 -17.64 3.80
N GLN A 184 -30.79 -18.44 3.56
CA GLN A 184 -30.49 -19.01 2.26
C GLN A 184 -30.46 -20.53 2.37
N GLU A 185 -31.24 -21.21 1.52
CA GLU A 185 -31.23 -22.66 1.46
C GLU A 185 -29.87 -23.18 0.96
N MET A 186 -29.40 -24.26 1.58
CA MET A 186 -28.19 -24.93 1.15
C MET A 186 -28.42 -25.61 -0.20
N PRO A 187 -27.55 -25.39 -1.21
CA PRO A 187 -27.66 -26.11 -2.48
C PRO A 187 -27.58 -27.63 -2.28
N GLU A 188 -28.32 -28.37 -3.09
CA GLU A 188 -28.30 -29.84 -3.08
C GLU A 188 -26.87 -30.37 -3.24
N GLY A 189 -26.48 -31.34 -2.41
CA GLY A 189 -25.14 -31.93 -2.40
C GLY A 189 -24.10 -31.17 -1.56
N LEU A 190 -24.45 -30.04 -0.94
CA LEU A 190 -23.56 -29.30 -0.03
C LEU A 190 -24.03 -29.37 1.42
N GLN A 191 -23.06 -29.44 2.35
CA GLN A 191 -23.29 -29.38 3.78
C GLN A 191 -22.30 -28.40 4.43
N VAL A 192 -22.79 -27.57 5.35
CA VAL A 192 -21.96 -26.73 6.22
C VAL A 192 -21.80 -27.43 7.57
N ARG A 193 -20.57 -27.43 8.12
CA ARG A 193 -20.25 -28.03 9.42
C ARG A 193 -19.09 -27.27 10.09
N PRO A 194 -19.00 -27.30 11.44
CA PRO A 194 -17.88 -26.69 12.15
C PRO A 194 -16.53 -27.26 11.72
N VAL A 195 -15.50 -26.41 11.72
CA VAL A 195 -14.14 -26.81 11.35
C VAL A 195 -13.48 -27.52 12.54
N GLN A 196 -12.83 -28.66 12.25
CA GLN A 196 -12.05 -29.46 13.21
C GLN A 196 -10.59 -29.51 12.75
N THR A 197 -9.68 -29.84 13.66
CA THR A 197 -8.24 -29.86 13.38
C THR A 197 -7.88 -30.78 12.20
N GLU A 198 -8.58 -31.91 12.03
CA GLU A 198 -8.38 -32.79 10.87
C GLU A 198 -8.69 -32.13 9.51
N HIS A 199 -9.47 -31.05 9.47
CA HIS A 199 -9.81 -30.33 8.23
C HIS A 199 -8.77 -29.30 7.82
N TYR A 200 -7.87 -28.92 8.72
CA TYR A 200 -6.99 -27.76 8.56
C TYR A 200 -6.13 -27.87 7.30
N ARG A 201 -5.59 -29.06 7.00
CA ARG A 201 -4.77 -29.24 5.82
C ARG A 201 -5.58 -29.09 4.54
N SER A 202 -6.77 -29.69 4.47
CA SER A 202 -7.63 -29.59 3.30
C SER A 202 -8.09 -28.15 3.06
N ILE A 203 -8.38 -27.39 4.13
CA ILE A 203 -8.73 -25.97 4.04
C ILE A 203 -7.54 -25.16 3.52
N TRP A 204 -6.33 -25.39 4.05
CA TRP A 204 -5.12 -24.71 3.61
C TRP A 204 -4.83 -24.95 2.13
N GLU A 205 -4.92 -26.20 1.66
CA GLU A 205 -4.70 -26.53 0.24
C GLU A 205 -5.78 -25.92 -0.66
N ALA A 206 -7.05 -25.95 -0.25
CA ALA A 206 -8.12 -25.30 -1.01
C ALA A 206 -7.92 -23.77 -1.10
N GLN A 207 -7.51 -23.12 0.00
CA GLN A 207 -7.18 -21.70 -0.03
C GLN A 207 -5.96 -21.43 -0.93
N LYS A 208 -4.93 -22.28 -0.85
CA LYS A 208 -3.74 -22.17 -1.70
C LYS A 208 -4.09 -22.24 -3.18
N GLU A 209 -4.92 -23.22 -3.56
CA GLU A 209 -5.41 -23.40 -4.93
C GLU A 209 -6.12 -22.14 -5.44
N VAL A 210 -7.12 -21.64 -4.71
CA VAL A 210 -7.86 -20.43 -5.11
C VAL A 210 -6.93 -19.20 -5.17
N ASN A 211 -6.00 -19.07 -4.23
CA ASN A 211 -5.09 -17.92 -4.19
C ASN A 211 -4.10 -17.90 -5.37
N GLN A 212 -3.77 -19.06 -5.97
CA GLN A 212 -2.89 -19.12 -7.15
C GLN A 212 -3.46 -18.38 -8.36
N GLU A 213 -4.79 -18.22 -8.43
CA GLU A 213 -5.47 -17.48 -9.48
C GLU A 213 -5.52 -15.98 -9.22
N LEU A 214 -5.15 -15.53 -8.01
CA LEU A 214 -5.18 -14.11 -7.65
C LEU A 214 -3.93 -13.39 -8.17
N PHE A 215 -4.13 -12.16 -8.64
CA PHE A 215 -3.06 -11.28 -9.13
C PHE A 215 -1.96 -11.03 -8.09
N GLU A 216 -2.33 -11.02 -6.82
CA GLU A 216 -1.46 -10.75 -5.67
C GLU A 216 -0.93 -12.04 -5.01
N TYR A 217 -0.97 -13.16 -5.73
CA TYR A 217 -0.45 -14.43 -5.24
C TYR A 217 1.02 -14.31 -4.83
N VAL A 218 1.28 -14.51 -3.54
CA VAL A 218 2.64 -14.61 -3.00
C VAL A 218 2.93 -16.07 -2.68
N GLY A 219 3.65 -16.76 -3.57
CA GLY A 219 3.93 -18.19 -3.41
C GLY A 219 4.65 -18.55 -2.10
N GLU A 220 5.49 -17.63 -1.59
CA GLU A 220 6.22 -17.80 -0.35
C GLU A 220 5.32 -17.73 0.90
N ASN A 221 4.05 -17.34 0.77
CA ASN A 221 3.05 -17.46 1.83
C ASN A 221 2.46 -18.87 1.95
N TRP A 222 2.73 -19.76 0.99
CA TRP A 222 2.11 -21.08 0.87
C TRP A 222 3.10 -22.25 1.06
N THR A 223 4.04 -22.09 1.99
CA THR A 223 5.03 -23.11 2.40
C THR A 223 4.56 -23.92 3.60
N GLU A 224 5.27 -25.01 3.93
CA GLU A 224 4.98 -25.82 5.10
C GLU A 224 5.18 -25.05 6.41
N GLU A 225 6.21 -24.22 6.50
CA GLU A 225 6.49 -23.37 7.66
C GLU A 225 5.35 -22.35 7.89
N LYS A 226 4.79 -21.81 6.80
CA LYS A 226 3.63 -20.92 6.85
C LYS A 226 2.37 -21.66 7.28
N TYR A 227 2.17 -22.91 6.84
CA TYR A 227 1.07 -23.75 7.33
C TYR A 227 1.16 -24.00 8.84
N GLN A 228 2.36 -24.29 9.37
CA GLN A 228 2.54 -24.49 10.82
C GLN A 228 2.20 -23.22 11.61
N SER A 229 2.59 -22.06 11.08
CA SER A 229 2.28 -20.75 11.67
C SER A 229 0.79 -20.41 11.60
N TRP A 230 0.14 -20.71 10.47
CA TRP A 230 -1.30 -20.53 10.26
C TRP A 230 -2.12 -21.40 11.22
N ARG A 231 -1.71 -22.66 11.44
CA ARG A 231 -2.40 -23.61 12.33
C ARG A 231 -2.49 -23.14 13.79
N VAL A 232 -1.48 -22.42 14.29
CA VAL A 232 -1.43 -21.95 15.68
C VAL A 232 -1.88 -20.50 15.84
N ASN A 233 -2.23 -19.83 14.74
CA ASN A 233 -2.71 -18.46 14.76
C ASN A 233 -4.11 -18.41 15.41
N PRO A 234 -4.32 -17.61 16.47
CA PRO A 234 -5.63 -17.51 17.13
C PRO A 234 -6.64 -16.64 16.36
N SER A 235 -6.22 -15.92 15.32
CA SER A 235 -7.10 -15.06 14.51
C SER A 235 -8.19 -15.83 13.75
N PRO A 236 -7.90 -16.93 13.04
CA PRO A 236 -8.96 -17.83 12.60
C PRO A 236 -9.58 -18.48 13.83
N THR A 237 -10.83 -18.11 14.14
CA THR A 237 -11.62 -18.68 15.25
C THR A 237 -12.68 -19.63 14.68
N PRO A 238 -12.31 -20.86 14.28
CA PRO A 238 -13.24 -21.84 13.69
C PRO A 238 -14.31 -22.38 14.66
N GLN A 239 -14.33 -21.90 15.90
CA GLN A 239 -15.16 -22.42 17.00
C GLN A 239 -16.33 -21.50 17.38
N LEU A 240 -16.54 -20.41 16.63
CA LEU A 240 -17.70 -19.52 16.75
C LEU A 240 -18.74 -19.83 15.69
#